data_AF-A0A4U7F276-F1
#
_entry.id   AF-A0A4U7F276-F1
#
_cell.length_a   1.000
_cell.length_b   1.000
_cell.length_c   1.000
_cell.angle_alpha   90.00
_cell.angle_beta   90.00
_cell.angle_gamma   90.00
#
_symmetry.space_group_name_H-M   'P 1'
#
loop_
_entity.id
_entity.type
_entity.pdbx_description
1 polymer ?
#
loop_
_entity_poly.entity_id
_entity_poly.type
_entity_poly.pdbx_seq_one_letter_code
_entity_poly.pdbx_strand_id
1 'polypeptide(L)'
;TEQGLADRIRHLADAANPAFAAGCLLVPLAVLAVSVLASSTTLLFYTHVAAGAVWFGFALIFPAIIGPTLGGLSEEASAAVTGTLVPKAVFFLVGFSFTTVLSGTALLTDGLGLGYGFSGTWSSAALGVGWGLFAFGLAVPHRLQLSAYYETQSPNPDAARLESIEKKNLVVGLFEAAVMLGLIAMMTGFRLGV
;
A
#
# COMPACT_ATOMS: atom_id res chain seq x y z
N THR A 1 16.31 17.04 18.37
CA THR A 1 14.90 17.26 18.78
C THR A 1 14.07 16.16 18.16
N GLU A 2 13.52 15.27 18.97
CA GLU A 2 12.69 14.17 18.47
C GLU A 2 11.39 14.75 17.89
N GLN A 3 11.34 14.93 16.58
CA GLN A 3 10.09 15.25 15.88
C GLN A 3 9.11 14.11 16.15
N GLY A 4 7.99 14.42 16.80
CA GLY A 4 6.94 13.45 17.12
C GLY A 4 6.35 12.84 15.84
N LEU A 5 5.75 11.65 15.96
CA LEU A 5 5.12 10.96 14.81
C LEU A 5 4.15 11.89 14.05
N ALA A 6 3.38 12.70 14.78
CA ALA A 6 2.44 13.67 14.21
C ALA A 6 3.14 14.74 13.37
N ASP A 7 4.30 15.24 13.82
CA ASP A 7 5.07 16.24 13.07
C ASP A 7 5.64 15.65 11.78
N ARG A 8 6.08 14.40 11.83
CA ARG A 8 6.55 13.68 10.64
C ARG A 8 5.43 13.44 9.62
N ILE A 9 4.24 13.05 10.09
CA ILE A 9 3.07 12.88 9.23
C ILE A 9 2.67 14.22 8.60
N ARG A 10 2.65 15.30 9.36
CA ARG A 10 2.32 16.64 8.86
C ARG A 10 3.34 17.10 7.81
N HIS A 11 4.63 16.98 8.11
CA HIS A 11 5.69 17.30 7.16
C HIS A 11 5.57 16.51 5.85
N LEU A 12 5.26 15.20 5.94
CA LEU A 12 5.07 14.37 4.77
C LEU A 12 3.81 14.77 3.98
N ALA A 13 2.72 15.12 4.67
CA ALA A 13 1.49 15.60 4.04
C ALA A 13 1.71 16.93 3.30
N ASP A 14 2.47 17.84 3.89
CA ASP A 14 2.85 19.10 3.26
C ASP A 14 3.69 18.84 2.00
N ALA A 15 4.68 17.93 2.08
CA ALA A 15 5.48 17.52 0.92
C ALA A 15 4.65 16.84 -0.18
N ALA A 16 3.59 16.10 0.18
CA ALA A 16 2.73 15.40 -0.76
C ALA A 16 1.67 16.30 -1.43
N ASN A 17 1.44 17.52 -0.91
CA ASN A 17 0.19 18.30 -1.00
C ASN A 17 -0.90 17.73 -0.05
N PRO A 18 -1.32 18.45 1.00
CA PRO A 18 -2.30 17.98 1.98
C PRO A 18 -3.65 17.60 1.37
N ALA A 19 -4.10 18.31 0.33
CA ALA A 19 -5.36 17.98 -0.36
C ALA A 19 -5.26 16.64 -1.10
N PHE A 20 -4.10 16.35 -1.69
CA PHE A 20 -3.82 15.05 -2.32
C PHE A 20 -3.76 13.94 -1.27
N ALA A 21 -3.02 14.17 -0.18
CA ALA A 21 -2.91 13.22 0.92
C ALA A 21 -4.28 12.86 1.52
N ALA A 22 -5.12 13.87 1.77
CA ALA A 22 -6.49 13.68 2.24
C ALA A 22 -7.35 12.95 1.18
N GLY A 23 -7.24 13.33 -0.09
CA GLY A 23 -7.97 12.70 -1.19
C GLY A 23 -7.67 11.20 -1.32
N CYS A 24 -6.40 10.79 -1.21
CA CYS A 24 -6.00 9.39 -1.25
C CYS A 24 -6.64 8.54 -0.15
N LEU A 25 -7.00 9.13 0.99
CA LEU A 25 -7.65 8.42 2.09
C LEU A 25 -9.18 8.51 1.98
N LEU A 26 -9.70 9.73 1.81
CA LEU A 26 -11.12 10.01 1.87
C LEU A 26 -11.89 9.46 0.67
N VAL A 27 -11.35 9.53 -0.54
CA VAL A 27 -12.05 9.07 -1.75
C VAL A 27 -12.32 7.56 -1.71
N PRO A 28 -11.33 6.67 -1.55
CA PRO A 28 -11.59 5.23 -1.54
C PRO A 28 -12.41 4.79 -0.32
N LEU A 29 -12.23 5.44 0.85
CA LEU A 29 -13.06 5.17 2.02
C LEU A 29 -14.51 5.65 1.84
N ALA A 30 -14.76 6.75 1.13
CA ALA A 30 -16.11 7.20 0.83
C ALA A 30 -16.82 6.21 -0.11
N VAL A 31 -16.12 5.68 -1.12
CA VAL A 31 -16.67 4.64 -2.00
C VAL A 31 -17.00 3.36 -1.22
N LEU A 32 -16.13 2.95 -0.30
CA LEU A 32 -16.42 1.85 0.63
C LEU A 32 -17.64 2.14 1.50
N ALA A 33 -17.72 3.33 2.10
CA ALA A 33 -18.86 3.72 2.93
C ALA A 33 -20.18 3.68 2.13
N VAL A 34 -20.18 4.20 0.89
CA VAL A 34 -21.33 4.13 -0.01
C VAL A 34 -21.71 2.68 -0.31
N SER A 35 -20.72 1.80 -0.53
CA SER A 35 -20.95 0.37 -0.79
C SER A 35 -21.67 -0.32 0.37
N VAL A 36 -21.25 -0.03 1.60
CA VAL A 36 -21.83 -0.58 2.84
C VAL A 36 -23.21 0.01 3.12
N LEU A 37 -23.36 1.34 3.02
CA LEU A 37 -24.63 2.03 3.27
C LEU A 37 -25.72 1.67 2.24
N ALA A 38 -25.33 1.39 1.00
CA ALA A 38 -26.25 0.90 -0.03
C ALA A 38 -26.59 -0.59 0.13
N SER A 39 -25.97 -1.28 1.10
CA SER A 39 -26.07 -2.73 1.27
C SER A 39 -25.85 -3.51 -0.04
N SER A 40 -24.95 -3.01 -0.90
CA SER A 40 -24.71 -3.60 -2.21
C SER A 40 -23.45 -4.44 -2.19
N THR A 41 -23.66 -5.75 -2.08
CA THR A 41 -22.59 -6.76 -2.12
C THR A 41 -21.77 -6.67 -3.41
N THR A 42 -22.42 -6.40 -4.55
CA THR A 42 -21.74 -6.19 -5.85
C THR A 42 -20.87 -4.94 -5.84
N LEU A 43 -21.39 -3.81 -5.35
CA LEU A 43 -20.62 -2.57 -5.28
C LEU A 43 -19.43 -2.73 -4.33
N LEU A 44 -19.64 -3.36 -3.18
CA LEU A 44 -18.59 -3.64 -2.21
C LEU A 44 -17.50 -4.57 -2.79
N PHE A 45 -17.89 -5.59 -3.56
CA PHE A 45 -16.96 -6.48 -4.25
C PHE A 45 -16.09 -5.71 -5.26
N TYR A 46 -16.68 -4.86 -6.09
CA TYR A 46 -15.91 -4.05 -7.04
C TYR A 46 -15.03 -3.01 -6.34
N THR A 47 -15.50 -2.41 -5.24
CA THR A 47 -14.68 -1.52 -4.41
C THR A 47 -13.45 -2.26 -3.88
N HIS A 48 -13.63 -3.49 -3.38
CA HIS A 48 -12.53 -4.32 -2.90
C HIS A 48 -11.54 -4.67 -4.01
N VAL A 49 -12.02 -5.19 -5.14
CA VAL A 49 -11.16 -5.59 -6.27
C VAL A 49 -10.43 -4.38 -6.85
N ALA A 50 -11.11 -3.24 -7.04
CA ALA A 50 -10.49 -2.04 -7.56
C ALA A 50 -9.42 -1.50 -6.61
N ALA A 51 -9.72 -1.41 -5.30
CA ALA A 51 -8.74 -0.94 -4.33
C ALA A 51 -7.53 -1.88 -4.24
N GLY A 52 -7.78 -3.19 -4.24
CA GLY A 52 -6.74 -4.21 -4.19
C GLY A 52 -5.88 -4.23 -5.45
N ALA A 53 -6.47 -4.07 -6.63
CA ALA A 53 -5.76 -3.96 -7.89
C ALA A 53 -4.86 -2.72 -7.94
N VAL A 54 -5.33 -1.58 -7.42
CA VAL A 54 -4.52 -0.37 -7.31
C VAL A 54 -3.36 -0.55 -6.34
N TRP A 55 -3.62 -1.11 -5.15
CA TRP A 55 -2.57 -1.40 -4.17
C TRP A 55 -1.51 -2.36 -4.73
N PHE A 56 -1.95 -3.48 -5.32
CA PHE A 56 -1.07 -4.48 -5.91
C PHE A 56 -0.28 -3.93 -7.11
N GLY A 57 -0.97 -3.26 -8.04
CA GLY A 57 -0.34 -2.66 -9.21
C GLY A 57 0.73 -1.65 -8.81
N PHE A 58 0.47 -0.84 -7.80
CA PHE A 58 1.46 0.11 -7.31
C PHE A 58 2.62 -0.58 -6.57
N ALA A 59 2.39 -1.68 -5.86
CA ALA A 59 3.46 -2.43 -5.20
C ALA A 59 4.41 -3.13 -6.18
N LEU A 60 3.92 -3.58 -7.34
CA LEU A 60 4.69 -4.37 -8.31
C LEU A 60 5.14 -3.59 -9.55
N ILE A 61 4.19 -2.97 -10.23
CA ILE A 61 4.42 -2.36 -11.55
C ILE A 61 5.24 -1.09 -11.37
N PHE A 62 4.94 -0.32 -10.32
CA PHE A 62 5.60 0.95 -10.10
C PHE A 62 7.10 0.78 -9.83
N PRO A 63 7.59 -0.08 -8.90
CA PRO A 63 9.04 -0.29 -8.75
C PRO A 63 9.69 -0.88 -10.01
N ALA A 64 9.00 -1.78 -10.73
CA ALA A 64 9.53 -2.41 -11.93
C ALA A 64 9.73 -1.43 -13.09
N ILE A 65 8.93 -0.36 -13.17
CA ILE A 65 9.04 0.66 -14.23
C ILE A 65 9.84 1.87 -13.74
N ILE A 66 9.50 2.39 -12.56
CA ILE A 66 10.08 3.62 -12.02
C ILE A 66 11.52 3.40 -11.57
N GLY A 67 11.85 2.24 -10.99
CA GLY A 67 13.22 1.94 -10.54
C GLY A 67 14.25 2.05 -11.69
N PRO A 68 14.09 1.30 -12.80
CA PRO A 68 14.96 1.42 -13.96
C PRO A 68 14.95 2.82 -14.59
N THR A 69 13.79 3.50 -14.58
CA THR A 69 13.67 4.86 -15.12
C THR A 69 14.51 5.86 -14.31
N LEU A 70 14.45 5.79 -12.97
CA LEU A 70 15.24 6.65 -12.08
C LEU A 70 16.75 6.35 -12.21
N GLY A 71 17.13 5.08 -12.41
CA GLY A 71 18.52 4.68 -12.63
C GLY A 71 19.12 5.22 -13.93
N GLY A 72 18.29 5.65 -14.89
CA GLY A 72 18.74 6.30 -16.13
C GLY A 72 18.90 7.82 -16.04
N LEU A 73 18.54 8.44 -14.91
CA LEU A 73 18.63 9.89 -14.69
C LEU A 73 19.94 10.28 -13.99
N SER A 74 20.30 11.57 -14.07
CA SER A 74 21.36 12.11 -13.20
C SER A 74 20.93 12.06 -11.73
N GLU A 75 21.90 12.11 -10.81
CA GLU A 75 21.64 12.09 -9.37
C GLU A 75 20.68 13.21 -8.95
N GLU A 76 20.89 14.44 -9.43
CA GLU A 76 20.00 15.57 -9.08
C GLU A 76 18.56 15.36 -9.59
N ALA A 77 18.41 14.85 -10.82
CA ALA A 77 17.10 14.60 -11.41
C ALA A 77 16.37 13.47 -10.69
N SER A 78 17.07 12.38 -10.35
CA SER A 78 16.52 11.27 -9.58
C SER A 78 16.08 11.71 -8.18
N ALA A 79 16.88 12.54 -7.51
CA ALA A 79 16.54 13.11 -6.20
C ALA A 79 15.30 14.02 -6.28
N ALA A 80 15.20 14.88 -7.29
CA ALA A 80 14.05 15.76 -7.48
C ALA A 80 12.74 14.99 -7.73
N VAL A 81 12.79 13.94 -8.57
CA VAL A 81 11.64 13.08 -8.82
C VAL A 81 11.27 12.30 -7.56
N THR A 82 12.24 11.64 -6.93
CA THR A 82 12.02 10.84 -5.71
C THR A 82 11.44 11.68 -4.57
N GLY A 83 11.96 12.90 -4.38
CA GLY A 83 11.53 13.81 -3.33
C GLY A 83 10.07 14.25 -3.43
N THR A 84 9.53 14.32 -4.65
CA THR A 84 8.12 14.67 -4.89
C THR A 84 7.20 13.44 -4.97
N LEU A 85 7.74 12.32 -5.44
CA LEU A 85 7.00 11.10 -5.71
C LEU A 85 6.77 10.25 -4.46
N VAL A 86 7.79 10.10 -3.61
CA VAL A 86 7.73 9.24 -2.41
C VAL A 86 6.63 9.70 -1.44
N PRO A 87 6.52 10.99 -1.07
CA PRO A 87 5.44 11.43 -0.17
C PRO A 87 4.05 11.10 -0.72
N LYS A 88 3.82 11.28 -2.03
CA LYS A 88 2.55 10.97 -2.68
C LYS A 88 2.27 9.47 -2.70
N ALA A 89 3.27 8.67 -3.06
CA ALA A 89 3.20 7.21 -3.10
C ALA A 89 2.81 6.62 -1.74
N VAL A 90 3.37 7.15 -0.64
CA VAL A 90 3.03 6.73 0.72
C VAL A 90 1.53 6.89 1.01
N PHE A 91 0.99 8.10 0.86
CA PHE A 91 -0.43 8.34 1.17
C PHE A 91 -1.35 7.55 0.25
N PHE A 92 -0.97 7.45 -1.02
CA PHE A 92 -1.70 6.67 -2.00
C PHE A 92 -1.76 5.18 -1.60
N LEU A 93 -0.61 4.56 -1.33
CA LEU A 93 -0.54 3.15 -0.91
C LEU A 93 -1.30 2.91 0.39
N VAL A 94 -1.16 3.78 1.40
CA VAL A 94 -1.87 3.64 2.68
C VAL A 94 -3.39 3.68 2.48
N GLY A 95 -3.90 4.63 1.69
CA GLY A 95 -5.35 4.76 1.48
C GLY A 95 -5.96 3.58 0.74
N PHE A 96 -5.32 3.12 -0.34
CA PHE A 96 -5.82 1.99 -1.12
C PHE A 96 -5.66 0.65 -0.40
N SER A 97 -4.52 0.42 0.27
CA SER A 97 -4.31 -0.81 1.05
C SER A 97 -5.28 -0.91 2.22
N PHE A 98 -5.49 0.19 2.95
CA PHE A 98 -6.44 0.23 4.06
C PHE A 98 -7.88 -0.01 3.58
N THR A 99 -8.29 0.63 2.48
CA THR A 99 -9.61 0.40 1.88
C THR A 99 -9.77 -1.05 1.43
N THR A 100 -8.72 -1.67 0.89
CA THR A 100 -8.73 -3.08 0.47
C THR A 100 -9.00 -4.02 1.64
N VAL A 101 -8.26 -3.88 2.74
CA VAL A 101 -8.44 -4.76 3.91
C VAL A 101 -9.77 -4.52 4.61
N LEU A 102 -10.25 -3.27 4.70
CA LEU A 102 -11.56 -2.96 5.27
C LEU A 102 -12.72 -3.50 4.43
N SER A 103 -12.67 -3.31 3.11
CA SER A 103 -13.69 -3.84 2.20
C SER A 103 -13.70 -5.37 2.21
N GLY A 104 -12.53 -6.02 2.32
CA GLY A 104 -12.42 -7.47 2.51
C GLY A 104 -13.04 -7.94 3.83
N THR A 105 -12.81 -7.21 4.92
CA THR A 105 -13.48 -7.47 6.21
C THR A 105 -15.00 -7.33 6.10
N ALA A 106 -15.49 -6.29 5.43
CA ALA A 106 -16.92 -6.06 5.25
C ALA A 106 -17.59 -7.19 4.42
N LEU A 107 -16.92 -7.69 3.38
CA LEU A 107 -17.38 -8.83 2.56
C LEU A 107 -17.46 -10.15 3.32
N LEU A 108 -16.69 -10.28 4.41
CA LEU A 108 -16.65 -11.47 5.27
C LEU A 108 -17.56 -11.38 6.50
N THR A 109 -18.16 -10.22 6.75
CA THR A 109 -18.98 -10.01 7.94
C THR A 109 -20.45 -10.25 7.62
N ASP A 110 -20.95 -11.45 7.95
CA ASP A 110 -22.35 -11.84 7.73
C ASP A 110 -23.35 -10.94 8.47
N GLY A 111 -22.95 -10.37 9.61
CA GLY A 111 -23.78 -9.45 10.40
C GLY A 111 -24.14 -8.13 9.71
N LEU A 112 -23.48 -7.79 8.60
CA LEU A 112 -23.81 -6.64 7.77
C LEU A 112 -24.80 -6.98 6.63
N GLY A 113 -25.16 -8.26 6.46
CA GLY A 113 -25.99 -8.72 5.33
C GLY A 113 -25.29 -8.67 3.98
N LEU A 114 -23.97 -8.43 3.97
CA LEU A 114 -23.13 -8.23 2.78
C LEU A 114 -22.22 -9.42 2.45
N GLY A 115 -22.39 -10.53 3.17
CA GLY A 115 -21.59 -11.75 2.99
C GLY A 115 -21.70 -12.27 1.56
N TYR A 116 -20.59 -12.27 0.81
CA TYR A 116 -20.54 -12.80 -0.56
C TYR A 116 -20.48 -14.35 -0.57
N GLY A 117 -20.95 -15.03 0.48
CA GLY A 117 -20.78 -16.48 0.63
C GLY A 117 -19.32 -16.91 0.86
N PHE A 118 -18.42 -15.99 1.25
CA PHE A 118 -17.04 -16.29 1.65
C PHE A 118 -16.96 -16.91 3.06
N SER A 119 -17.92 -17.76 3.45
CA SER A 119 -17.87 -18.47 4.72
C SER A 119 -16.90 -19.65 4.62
N GLY A 120 -15.70 -19.52 5.18
CA GLY A 120 -14.71 -20.60 5.19
C GLY A 120 -13.39 -20.21 5.82
N THR A 121 -12.66 -21.21 6.33
CA THR A 121 -11.33 -21.04 6.94
C THR A 121 -10.34 -20.36 5.99
N TRP A 122 -10.48 -20.63 4.70
CA TRP A 122 -9.64 -20.10 3.63
C TRP A 122 -9.81 -18.59 3.43
N SER A 123 -11.05 -18.10 3.40
CA SER A 123 -11.33 -16.67 3.26
C SER A 123 -10.88 -15.87 4.49
N SER A 124 -11.06 -16.44 5.69
CA SER A 124 -10.54 -15.85 6.94
C SER A 124 -9.01 -15.84 6.98
N ALA A 125 -8.35 -16.88 6.48
CA ALA A 125 -6.90 -16.92 6.32
C ALA A 125 -6.43 -15.85 5.32
N ALA A 126 -7.15 -15.67 4.21
CA ALA A 126 -6.88 -14.61 3.23
C ALA A 126 -6.95 -13.23 3.85
N LEU A 127 -8.01 -12.98 4.62
CA LEU A 127 -8.17 -11.73 5.34
C LEU A 127 -7.04 -11.51 6.36
N GLY A 128 -6.68 -12.55 7.12
CA GLY A 128 -5.58 -12.50 8.09
C GLY A 128 -4.24 -12.17 7.43
N VAL A 129 -3.92 -12.81 6.31
CA VAL A 129 -2.70 -12.52 5.54
C VAL A 129 -2.77 -11.10 4.94
N GLY A 130 -3.93 -10.65 4.47
CA GLY A 130 -4.12 -9.30 3.94
C GLY A 130 -3.89 -8.21 5.00
N TRP A 131 -4.46 -8.36 6.19
CA TRP A 131 -4.19 -7.47 7.32
C TRP A 131 -2.75 -7.54 7.80
N GLY A 132 -2.17 -8.74 7.81
CA GLY A 132 -0.75 -8.95 8.12
C GLY A 132 0.16 -8.21 7.14
N LEU A 133 -0.14 -8.28 5.84
CA LEU A 133 0.60 -7.59 4.80
C LEU A 133 0.42 -6.07 4.88
N PHE A 134 -0.78 -5.58 5.18
CA PHE A 134 -1.02 -4.14 5.43
C PHE A 134 -0.19 -3.64 6.63
N ALA A 135 -0.23 -4.36 7.75
CA ALA A 135 0.54 -4.02 8.94
C ALA A 135 2.06 -4.09 8.68
N PHE A 136 2.51 -5.11 7.95
CA PHE A 136 3.89 -5.24 7.49
C PHE A 136 4.30 -4.04 6.62
N GLY A 137 3.45 -3.65 5.68
CA GLY A 137 3.64 -2.51 4.78
C GLY A 137 3.87 -1.19 5.51
N LEU A 138 3.07 -0.94 6.55
CA LEU A 138 3.22 0.22 7.45
C LEU A 138 4.50 0.16 8.30
N ALA A 139 4.89 -1.04 8.73
CA ALA A 139 5.99 -1.23 9.66
C ALA A 139 7.37 -1.26 8.98
N VAL A 140 7.48 -1.88 7.81
CA VAL A 140 8.77 -2.22 7.19
C VAL A 140 9.04 -1.36 5.95
N PRO A 141 8.36 -1.51 4.79
CA PRO A 141 8.67 -0.71 3.60
C PRO A 141 8.50 0.78 3.83
N HIS A 142 7.45 1.20 4.54
CA HIS A 142 7.26 2.63 4.82
C HIS A 142 8.41 3.21 5.65
N ARG A 143 8.94 2.45 6.61
CA ARG A 143 10.14 2.87 7.37
C ARG A 143 11.38 2.92 6.51
N LEU A 144 11.58 1.96 5.60
CA LEU A 144 12.72 1.93 4.70
C LEU A 144 12.66 3.10 3.70
N GLN A 145 11.49 3.37 3.11
CA GLN A 145 11.25 4.49 2.20
C GLN A 145 11.50 5.85 2.88
N LEU A 146 10.98 6.04 4.11
CA LEU A 146 11.24 7.25 4.87
C LEU A 146 12.72 7.35 5.26
N SER A 147 13.37 6.24 5.63
CA SER A 147 14.79 6.25 5.97
C SER A 147 15.66 6.63 4.77
N ALA A 148 15.35 6.11 3.58
CA ALA A 148 16.00 6.52 2.34
C ALA A 148 15.76 8.02 2.07
N TYR A 149 14.50 8.46 2.14
CA TYR A 149 14.13 9.87 1.91
C TYR A 149 14.89 10.84 2.84
N TYR A 150 14.94 10.55 4.15
CA TYR A 150 15.65 11.40 5.11
C TYR A 150 17.18 11.32 4.97
N GLU A 151 17.73 10.18 4.56
CA GLU A 151 19.16 10.02 4.29
C GLU A 151 19.60 10.83 3.07
N THR A 152 18.81 10.82 1.99
CA THR A 152 19.08 11.63 0.79
C THR A 152 19.02 13.14 1.08
N GLN A 153 18.18 13.56 2.03
CA GLN A 153 18.06 14.96 2.47
C GLN A 153 19.09 15.35 3.55
N SER A 154 19.97 14.44 3.96
CA SER A 154 21.00 14.69 4.98
C SER A 154 22.09 15.62 4.46
N PRO A 155 22.70 16.48 5.31
CA PRO A 155 23.82 17.33 4.92
C PRO A 155 25.04 16.57 4.37
N ASN A 156 25.22 15.31 4.78
CA ASN A 156 26.24 14.39 4.27
C ASN A 156 25.58 13.02 4.03
N PRO A 157 25.04 12.76 2.83
CA PRO A 157 24.44 11.47 2.50
C PRO A 157 25.48 10.34 2.48
N ASP A 158 25.20 9.23 3.15
CA ASP A 158 26.06 8.04 3.11
C ASP A 158 25.62 7.08 1.99
N ALA A 159 26.44 7.00 0.94
CA ALA A 159 26.20 6.13 -0.22
C ALA A 159 26.10 4.64 0.14
N ALA A 160 26.92 4.16 1.08
CA ALA A 160 26.91 2.75 1.50
C ALA A 160 25.62 2.43 2.27
N ARG A 161 25.13 3.39 3.07
CA ARG A 161 23.84 3.26 3.77
C ARG A 161 22.68 3.24 2.78
N LEU A 162 22.66 4.15 1.80
CA LEU A 162 21.63 4.20 0.75
C LEU A 162 21.57 2.89 -0.04
N GLU A 163 22.71 2.38 -0.53
CA GLU A 163 22.78 1.10 -1.24
C GLU A 163 22.23 -0.06 -0.39
N SER A 164 22.54 -0.08 0.90
CA SER A 164 22.02 -1.10 1.82
C SER A 164 20.49 -1.03 2.01
N ILE A 165 19.93 0.19 1.98
CA ILE A 165 18.48 0.42 2.10
C ILE A 165 17.80 0.00 0.80
N GLU A 166 18.37 0.32 -0.36
CA GLU A 166 17.85 -0.08 -1.67
C GLU A 166 17.80 -1.60 -1.83
N LYS A 167 18.87 -2.32 -1.47
CA LYS A 167 18.88 -3.80 -1.48
C LYS A 167 17.78 -4.38 -0.59
N LYS A 168 17.58 -3.82 0.61
CA LYS A 168 16.50 -4.24 1.51
C LYS A 168 15.13 -3.94 0.92
N ASN A 169 14.92 -2.76 0.33
CA ASN A 169 13.68 -2.39 -0.33
C ASN A 169 13.33 -3.36 -1.47
N LEU A 170 14.32 -3.76 -2.28
CA LEU A 170 14.11 -4.72 -3.35
C LEU A 170 13.64 -6.08 -2.82
N VAL A 171 14.32 -6.61 -1.80
CA VAL A 171 13.96 -7.90 -1.18
C VAL A 171 12.57 -7.84 -0.54
N VAL A 172 12.27 -6.75 0.16
CA VAL A 172 10.96 -6.52 0.78
C VAL A 172 9.87 -6.43 -0.28
N GLY A 173 10.09 -5.67 -1.36
CA GLY A 173 9.12 -5.55 -2.46
C GLY A 173 8.86 -6.87 -3.17
N LEU A 174 9.90 -7.68 -3.41
CA LEU A 174 9.74 -9.04 -3.97
C LEU A 174 8.95 -9.96 -3.03
N PHE A 175 9.20 -9.87 -1.73
CA PHE A 175 8.44 -10.61 -0.73
C PHE A 175 6.97 -10.19 -0.73
N GLU A 176 6.67 -8.89 -0.68
CA GLU A 176 5.29 -8.37 -0.73
C GLU A 176 4.58 -8.84 -2.01
N ALA A 177 5.25 -8.75 -3.15
CA ALA A 177 4.71 -9.24 -4.41
C ALA A 177 4.36 -10.72 -4.38
N ALA A 178 5.25 -11.56 -3.85
CA ALA A 178 5.00 -13.00 -3.72
C ALA A 178 3.81 -13.28 -2.79
N VAL A 179 3.70 -12.57 -1.67
CA VAL A 179 2.56 -12.68 -0.75
C VAL A 179 1.27 -12.22 -1.42
N MET A 180 1.29 -11.13 -2.20
CA MET A 180 0.12 -10.64 -2.93
C MET A 180 -0.33 -11.62 -4.02
N LEU A 181 0.59 -12.26 -4.75
CA LEU A 181 0.26 -13.33 -5.69
C LEU A 181 -0.34 -14.54 -4.96
N GLY A 182 0.20 -14.89 -3.78
CA GLY A 182 -0.38 -15.91 -2.90
C GLY A 182 -1.78 -15.56 -2.42
N LEU A 183 -2.02 -14.29 -2.07
CA LEU A 183 -3.35 -13.77 -1.71
C LEU A 183 -4.33 -13.86 -2.87
N ILE A 184 -3.91 -13.54 -4.10
CA ILE A 184 -4.76 -13.69 -5.29
C ILE A 184 -5.13 -15.16 -5.48
N ALA A 185 -4.16 -16.06 -5.47
CA ALA A 185 -4.41 -17.51 -5.61
C ALA A 185 -5.32 -18.04 -4.49
N MET A 186 -5.18 -17.50 -3.28
CA MET A 186 -6.06 -17.79 -2.16
C MET A 186 -7.47 -17.25 -2.40
N MET A 187 -7.64 -15.99 -2.77
CA MET A 187 -8.97 -15.40 -2.99
C MET A 187 -9.71 -15.96 -4.20
N THR A 188 -9.02 -16.38 -5.26
CA THR A 188 -9.66 -17.08 -6.39
C THR A 188 -10.17 -18.46 -6.00
N GLY A 189 -9.73 -18.96 -4.84
CA GLY A 189 -9.66 -20.37 -4.52
C GLY A 189 -8.71 -21.02 -5.51
N PHE A 190 -7.75 -21.82 -5.06
CA PHE A 190 -7.37 -22.93 -5.91
C PHE A 190 -8.61 -23.83 -6.03
N ARG A 191 -9.51 -23.48 -6.95
CA ARG A 191 -10.68 -24.23 -7.40
C ARG A 191 -10.22 -25.46 -8.21
N LEU A 192 -9.08 -26.03 -7.83
CA LEU A 192 -8.48 -27.28 -8.29
C LEU A 192 -8.92 -28.47 -7.42
N GLY A 193 -9.91 -28.32 -6.54
CA GLY A 193 -10.56 -29.45 -5.90
C GLY A 193 -9.68 -30.18 -4.89
N VAL A 194 -9.51 -29.56 -3.71
CA VAL A 194 -9.25 -30.29 -2.46
C VAL A 194 -10.36 -30.00 -1.48
#